data_AF-A0A1V3XEF2-F1
#
_entry.id   AF-A0A1V3XEF2-F1
#
_cell.length_a   1.000
_cell.length_b   1.000
_cell.length_c   1.000
_cell.angle_alpha   90.00
_cell.angle_beta   90.00
_cell.angle_gamma   90.00
#
_symmetry.space_group_name_H-M   'P 1'
#
loop_
_entity.id
_entity.type
_entity.pdbx_description
1 polymer ?
#
loop_
_entity_poly.entity_id
_entity_poly.type
_entity_poly.pdbx_seq_one_letter_code
_entity_poly.pdbx_strand_id
1 'polypeptide(L)'
;MIAESVSEGLLDPEEHTRLTRALRIRTRVVADVAVPVSDIRSVPVAAVGSGPTVGAVEQALAQTGFSRYPVVDRGTFIGYVHIKDVLALGEDDHTVIKAEMVRPCRRFPRHCRWPMPCRGCVAATVTWLW
;
A
#
# COMPACT_ATOMS: atom_id res chain seq x y z
N MET A 1 -20.11 -0.49 36.89
CA MET A 1 -19.08 -0.23 37.91
C MET A 1 -18.67 -1.60 38.46
N ILE A 2 -17.68 -2.22 37.81
CA ILE A 2 -16.98 -3.41 38.32
C ILE A 2 -15.58 -2.89 38.65
N ALA A 3 -15.51 -2.29 39.83
CA ALA A 3 -14.30 -2.06 40.61
C ALA A 3 -14.42 -2.99 41.82
N GLU A 4 -13.28 -3.44 42.37
CA GLU A 4 -13.08 -4.58 43.29
C GLU A 4 -13.05 -5.91 42.54
N SER A 5 -11.96 -6.70 42.49
CA SER A 5 -10.79 -6.91 43.36
C SER A 5 -9.82 -7.76 42.52
N VAL A 6 -8.50 -7.84 42.66
CA VAL A 6 -7.48 -7.45 43.65
C VAL A 6 -6.15 -7.71 42.89
N SER A 7 -5.21 -6.76 42.81
CA SER A 7 -4.11 -6.66 43.78
C SER A 7 -3.29 -7.95 43.90
N GLU A 8 -2.37 -8.17 42.96
CA GLU A 8 -1.08 -8.82 43.19
C GLU A 8 -0.15 -8.24 42.11
N GLY A 9 0.69 -7.28 42.50
CA GLY A 9 1.40 -6.40 41.58
C GLY A 9 2.57 -7.07 40.88
N LEU A 10 2.38 -7.55 39.65
CA LEU A 10 3.43 -7.90 38.68
C LEU A 10 2.82 -8.17 37.29
N LEU A 11 2.24 -7.16 36.65
CA LEU A 11 1.99 -7.22 35.20
C LEU A 11 2.39 -5.88 34.58
N ASP A 12 3.43 -5.97 33.75
CA ASP A 12 4.13 -4.90 33.08
C ASP A 12 3.15 -4.04 32.25
N PRO A 13 3.18 -2.69 32.34
CA PRO A 13 2.39 -1.77 31.51
C PRO A 13 2.43 -2.06 29.99
N GLU A 14 3.40 -2.84 29.52
CA GLU A 14 3.58 -3.19 28.11
C GLU A 14 2.58 -4.24 27.58
N GLU A 15 2.01 -5.12 28.41
CA GLU A 15 1.09 -6.17 27.94
C GLU A 15 -0.34 -5.66 27.67
N HIS A 16 -0.78 -4.63 28.41
CA HIS A 16 -2.12 -4.04 28.23
C HIS A 16 -2.27 -3.21 26.94
N THR A 17 -1.15 -2.73 26.39
CA THR A 17 -1.13 -1.92 25.17
C THR A 17 -1.32 -2.76 23.91
N ARG A 18 -0.95 -4.05 23.93
CA ARG A 18 -1.13 -4.96 22.78
C ARG A 18 -2.58 -5.42 22.63
N LEU A 19 -3.26 -5.75 23.74
CA LEU A 19 -4.66 -6.20 23.73
C LEU A 19 -5.66 -5.09 23.32
N THR A 20 -5.42 -3.85 23.75
CA THR A 20 -6.31 -2.72 23.45
C THR A 20 -6.21 -2.24 21.99
N ARG A 21 -5.06 -2.43 21.33
CA ARG A 21 -4.87 -2.10 19.91
C ARG A 21 -5.63 -3.03 18.96
N ALA A 22 -5.80 -4.30 19.35
CA ALA A 22 -6.52 -5.29 18.55
C ALA A 22 -8.05 -5.04 18.49
N LEU A 23 -8.64 -4.43 19.54
CA LEU A 23 -10.09 -4.26 19.67
C LEU A 23 -10.67 -2.92 19.18
N ARG A 24 -9.85 -1.97 18.69
CA ARG A 24 -10.34 -0.69 18.12
C ARG A 24 -10.68 -0.73 16.63
N ILE A 25 -10.72 -1.92 16.05
CA ILE A 25 -11.01 -2.15 14.63
C ILE A 25 -12.51 -2.42 14.45
N ARG A 26 -13.38 -1.41 14.55
CA ARG A 26 -14.82 -1.62 14.21
C ARG A 26 -15.54 -0.54 13.41
N THR A 27 -14.94 0.61 13.09
CA THR A 27 -15.70 1.68 12.42
C THR A 27 -14.89 2.60 11.50
N ARG A 28 -13.82 2.11 10.83
CA ARG A 28 -13.14 2.94 9.82
C ARG A 28 -13.65 2.63 8.42
N VAL A 29 -13.78 3.66 7.58
CA VAL A 29 -14.03 3.52 6.14
C VAL A 29 -12.70 3.60 5.39
N VAL A 30 -12.65 3.13 4.13
CA VAL A 30 -11.45 3.19 3.29
C VAL A 30 -10.88 4.61 3.20
N ALA A 31 -11.72 5.63 3.23
CA ALA A 31 -11.27 7.03 3.23
C ALA A 31 -10.41 7.42 4.45
N ASP A 32 -10.53 6.72 5.58
CA ASP A 32 -9.76 7.03 6.80
C ASP A 32 -8.33 6.49 6.76
N VAL A 33 -8.01 5.68 5.75
CA VAL A 33 -6.74 4.97 5.61
C VAL A 33 -6.06 5.24 4.26
N ALA A 34 -6.83 5.55 3.22
CA ALA A 34 -6.32 5.82 1.89
C ALA A 34 -5.46 7.10 1.83
N VAL A 35 -4.42 7.06 1.00
CA VAL A 35 -3.63 8.25 0.64
C VAL A 35 -4.36 9.03 -0.46
N PRO A 36 -4.47 10.37 -0.37
CA PRO A 36 -5.04 11.20 -1.43
C PRO A 36 -4.32 11.00 -2.76
N VAL A 37 -5.07 10.97 -3.88
CA VAL A 37 -4.49 10.73 -5.21
C VAL A 37 -3.43 11.77 -5.59
N SER A 38 -3.59 13.02 -5.13
CA SER A 38 -2.62 14.10 -5.32
C SER A 38 -1.25 13.82 -4.71
N ASP A 39 -1.21 12.98 -3.67
CA ASP A 39 -0.02 12.72 -2.87
C ASP A 39 0.64 11.39 -3.26
N ILE A 40 0.07 10.70 -4.26
CA ILE A 40 0.58 9.43 -4.77
C ILE A 40 1.70 9.71 -5.79
N ARG A 41 2.91 9.27 -5.46
CA ARG A 41 3.99 9.19 -6.45
C ARG A 41 3.74 8.03 -7.40
N SER A 42 3.26 8.34 -8.60
CA SER A 42 3.06 7.37 -9.68
C SER A 42 4.13 7.46 -10.76
N VAL A 43 4.32 6.40 -11.54
CA VAL A 43 5.19 6.36 -12.72
C VAL A 43 4.37 6.25 -14.02
N PRO A 44 4.72 6.98 -15.09
CA PRO A 44 4.01 6.88 -16.36
C PRO A 44 4.45 5.64 -17.16
N VAL A 45 3.58 5.13 -18.03
CA VAL A 45 3.97 4.14 -19.04
C VAL A 45 4.96 4.75 -20.06
N ALA A 46 5.87 3.93 -20.58
CA ALA A 46 6.83 4.35 -21.61
C ALA A 46 6.14 4.59 -22.97
N ALA A 47 5.16 3.74 -23.30
CA ALA A 47 4.33 3.83 -24.49
C ALA A 47 2.94 3.24 -24.20
N VAL A 48 1.98 3.51 -25.10
CA VAL A 48 0.62 2.93 -25.00
C VAL A 48 0.72 1.40 -25.07
N GLY A 49 0.15 0.73 -24.06
CA GLY A 49 0.17 -0.73 -23.96
C GLY A 49 1.47 -1.33 -23.40
N SER A 50 2.44 -0.51 -22.95
CA SER A 50 3.64 -0.96 -22.24
C SER A 50 3.56 -0.68 -20.73
N GLY A 51 4.54 -1.17 -19.98
CA GLY A 51 4.82 -0.69 -18.63
C GLY A 51 5.69 0.58 -18.64
N PRO A 52 6.09 1.06 -17.45
CA PRO A 52 7.06 2.15 -17.28
C PRO A 52 8.47 1.70 -17.69
N THR A 53 9.44 2.62 -17.75
CA THR A 53 10.86 2.25 -17.85
C THR A 53 11.45 1.93 -16.46
N VAL A 54 12.54 1.16 -16.43
CA VAL A 54 13.31 0.89 -15.20
C VAL A 54 13.75 2.20 -14.55
N GLY A 55 14.38 3.09 -15.31
CA GLY A 55 14.88 4.37 -14.79
C GLY A 55 13.78 5.27 -14.21
N ALA A 56 12.55 5.23 -14.76
CA ALA A 56 11.42 5.98 -14.20
C ALA A 56 11.01 5.45 -12.81
N VAL A 57 11.09 4.13 -12.59
CA VAL A 57 10.82 3.50 -11.30
C VAL A 57 11.94 3.76 -10.32
N GLU A 58 13.19 3.66 -10.75
CA GLU A 58 14.35 3.93 -9.90
C GLU A 58 14.43 5.40 -9.47
N GLN A 59 14.10 6.33 -10.36
CA GLN A 59 13.98 7.74 -10.01
C GLN A 59 12.89 7.95 -8.94
N ALA A 60 11.75 7.27 -9.06
CA ALA A 60 10.70 7.34 -8.05
C ALA A 60 11.13 6.70 -6.72
N LEU A 61 11.92 5.62 -6.78
CA LEU A 61 12.55 4.98 -5.63
C LEU A 61 13.50 5.91 -4.89
N ALA A 62 14.43 6.55 -5.61
CA ALA A 62 15.39 7.47 -5.03
C ALA A 62 14.70 8.66 -4.33
N GLN A 63 13.53 9.08 -4.82
CA GLN A 63 12.78 10.21 -4.25
C GLN A 63 11.95 9.86 -3.03
N THR A 64 11.41 8.63 -2.94
CA THR A 64 10.37 8.30 -1.94
C THR A 64 10.68 7.08 -1.08
N GLY A 65 11.51 6.15 -1.55
CA GLY A 65 11.83 4.91 -0.84
C GLY A 65 10.67 3.91 -0.75
N PHE A 66 9.60 4.07 -1.53
CA PHE A 66 8.48 3.11 -1.53
C PHE A 66 8.83 1.82 -2.27
N SER A 67 8.24 0.71 -1.81
CA SER A 67 8.39 -0.60 -2.46
C SER A 67 7.46 -0.80 -3.67
N ARG A 68 6.40 -0.01 -3.81
CA ARG A 68 5.38 -0.14 -4.87
C ARG A 68 5.06 1.21 -5.48
N TYR A 69 5.05 1.26 -6.81
CA TYR A 69 4.74 2.46 -7.58
C TYR A 69 3.53 2.23 -8.47
N PRO A 70 2.44 2.98 -8.27
CA PRO A 70 1.31 2.96 -9.19
C PRO A 70 1.73 3.40 -10.60
N VAL A 71 1.26 2.67 -11.60
CA VAL A 71 1.50 2.96 -13.01
C VAL A 71 0.31 3.71 -13.58
N VAL A 72 0.59 4.80 -14.29
CA VAL A 72 -0.41 5.68 -14.89
C VAL A 72 -0.23 5.73 -16.41
N ASP A 73 -1.34 5.62 -17.12
CA ASP A 73 -1.44 5.93 -18.55
C ASP A 73 -2.43 7.07 -18.75
N ARG A 74 -1.96 8.21 -19.29
CA ARG A 74 -2.76 9.41 -19.56
C ARG A 74 -3.68 9.82 -18.39
N GLY A 75 -3.15 9.81 -17.17
CA GLY A 75 -3.88 10.17 -15.94
C GLY A 75 -4.75 9.05 -15.35
N THR A 76 -4.82 7.88 -15.99
CA THR A 76 -5.54 6.72 -15.49
C THR A 76 -4.59 5.72 -14.84
N PHE A 77 -4.87 5.34 -13.60
CA PHE A 77 -4.17 4.23 -12.94
C PHE A 77 -4.54 2.90 -13.58
N ILE A 78 -3.55 2.21 -14.14
CA ILE A 78 -3.70 0.91 -14.80
C ILE A 78 -3.21 -0.26 -13.92
N GLY A 79 -2.37 0.03 -12.93
CA GLY A 79 -1.83 -0.98 -12.02
C GLY A 79 -0.71 -0.44 -11.16
N TYR A 80 0.19 -1.31 -10.71
CA TYR A 80 1.40 -0.93 -10.00
C TYR A 80 2.56 -1.90 -10.31
N VAL A 81 3.77 -1.43 -10.12
CA VAL A 81 5.00 -2.23 -10.18
C VAL A 81 5.62 -2.35 -8.79
N HIS A 82 6.24 -3.50 -8.52
CA HIS A 82 6.96 -3.73 -7.27
C HIS A 82 8.47 -3.62 -7.54
N ILE A 83 9.21 -2.91 -6.67
CA ILE A 83 10.64 -2.68 -6.91
C ILE A 83 11.44 -3.98 -7.08
N LYS A 84 11.14 -5.01 -6.27
CA LYS A 84 11.72 -6.35 -6.43
C LYS A 84 11.61 -6.93 -7.84
N ASP A 85 10.49 -6.70 -8.53
CA ASP A 85 10.29 -7.22 -9.90
C ASP A 85 11.13 -6.40 -10.91
N VAL A 86 11.38 -5.11 -10.62
CA VAL A 86 12.20 -4.21 -11.44
C VAL A 86 13.69 -4.51 -11.29
N LEU A 87 14.16 -4.76 -10.06
CA LEU A 87 15.56 -5.12 -9.76
C LEU A 87 16.03 -6.40 -10.50
N ALA A 88 15.10 -7.24 -10.96
CA ALA A 88 15.41 -8.43 -11.73
C ALA A 88 15.66 -8.15 -13.23
N LEU A 89 15.40 -6.93 -13.71
CA LEU A 89 15.51 -6.56 -15.13
C LEU A 89 16.90 -6.04 -15.54
N GLY A 90 17.80 -5.83 -14.59
CA GLY A 90 19.15 -5.29 -14.82
C GLY A 90 19.24 -3.78 -14.63
N GLU A 91 20.40 -3.21 -14.96
CA GLU A 91 20.77 -1.80 -14.68
C GLU A 91 20.57 -0.85 -15.88
N ASP A 92 19.91 -1.30 -16.95
CA ASP A 92 19.61 -0.42 -18.10
C ASP A 92 18.31 0.37 -17.84
N ASP A 93 18.47 1.64 -17.49
CA ASP A 93 17.41 2.62 -17.25
C ASP A 93 16.37 2.71 -18.38
N HIS A 94 16.78 2.47 -19.63
CA HIS A 94 15.91 2.56 -20.80
C HIS A 94 15.09 1.28 -21.02
N THR A 95 15.36 0.22 -20.27
CA THR A 95 14.58 -1.02 -20.34
C THR A 95 13.12 -0.75 -20.03
N VAL A 96 12.25 -1.13 -20.97
CA VAL A 96 10.80 -1.02 -20.79
C VAL A 96 10.30 -2.24 -20.02
N ILE A 97 9.66 -1.99 -18.89
CA ILE A 97 9.00 -3.03 -18.10
C ILE A 97 7.81 -3.54 -18.91
N LYS A 98 7.71 -4.87 -19.07
CA LYS A 98 6.60 -5.48 -19.81
C LYS A 98 5.28 -5.24 -19.10
N ALA A 99 4.21 -5.01 -19.85
CA ALA A 99 2.88 -4.75 -19.28
C ALA A 99 2.38 -5.87 -18.36
N GLU A 100 2.76 -7.13 -18.63
CA GLU A 100 2.47 -8.30 -17.79
C GLU A 100 3.06 -8.23 -16.37
N MET A 101 4.12 -7.44 -16.16
CA MET A 101 4.71 -7.19 -14.84
C MET A 101 3.95 -6.10 -14.08
N VAL A 102 3.09 -5.34 -14.75
CA VAL A 102 2.22 -4.35 -14.10
C VAL A 102 1.06 -5.10 -13.45
N ARG A 103 1.11 -5.19 -12.12
CA ARG A 103 0.11 -5.91 -11.33
C ARG A 103 -1.19 -5.09 -11.28
N PRO A 104 -2.37 -5.72 -11.46
CA PRO A 104 -3.63 -5.00 -11.47
C PRO A 104 -3.93 -4.39 -10.10
N CYS A 105 -4.39 -3.14 -10.10
CA CYS A 105 -4.83 -2.46 -8.89
C CYS A 105 -6.35 -2.65 -8.71
N ARG A 106 -6.77 -3.15 -7.54
CA ARG A 106 -8.19 -3.22 -7.20
C ARG A 106 -8.70 -1.84 -6.78
N ARG A 107 -9.77 -1.39 -7.41
CA ARG A 107 -10.45 -0.13 -7.04
C ARG A 107 -11.49 -0.42 -5.96
N PHE A 108 -11.50 0.41 -4.92
CA PHE A 108 -12.46 0.31 -3.82
C PHE A 108 -13.29 1.58 -3.72
N PRO A 109 -14.61 1.48 -3.48
CA PRO A 109 -15.42 2.64 -3.14
C PRO A 109 -14.95 3.27 -1.83
N ARG A 110 -14.92 4.61 -1.77
CA ARG A 110 -14.50 5.37 -0.56
C ARG A 110 -15.31 5.01 0.69
N HIS A 111 -16.56 4.62 0.52
CA HIS A 111 -17.50 4.29 1.60
C HIS A 111 -17.41 2.82 2.07
N CYS A 112 -16.51 2.01 1.50
CA CYS A 112 -16.36 0.63 1.94
C CYS A 112 -15.83 0.57 3.38
N ARG A 113 -16.38 -0.32 4.20
CA ARG A 113 -15.96 -0.52 5.60
C ARG A 113 -14.65 -1.29 5.67
N TRP A 114 -13.78 -0.88 6.59
CA TRP A 114 -12.50 -1.52 6.89
C TRP A 114 -12.52 -2.15 8.30
N PRO A 115 -11.98 -3.37 8.49
CA PRO A 115 -11.35 -4.26 7.53
C PRO A 115 -12.39 -5.02 6.70
N MET A 116 -12.07 -5.25 5.44
CA MET A 116 -12.98 -5.91 4.49
C MET A 116 -13.13 -7.40 4.85
N PRO A 117 -14.35 -7.95 4.97
CA PRO A 117 -14.56 -9.38 5.24
C PRO A 117 -14.23 -10.29 4.04
N CYS A 118 -13.93 -9.73 2.87
CA CYS A 118 -13.63 -10.51 1.66
C CYS A 118 -12.17 -10.97 1.65
N ARG A 119 -11.94 -12.30 1.69
CA ARG A 119 -10.65 -12.93 1.33
C ARG A 119 -10.28 -12.50 -0.09
N GLY A 120 -9.31 -11.60 -0.23
CA GLY A 120 -8.86 -11.04 -1.51
C GLY A 120 -8.99 -9.50 -1.63
N CYS A 121 -9.58 -8.83 -0.64
CA CYS A 121 -9.62 -7.37 -0.58
C CYS A 121 -8.41 -6.82 0.18
N VAL A 122 -7.35 -6.49 -0.55
CA VAL A 122 -6.27 -5.68 0.00
C VAL A 122 -6.57 -4.22 -0.29
N ALA A 123 -6.73 -3.40 0.75
CA ALA A 123 -6.85 -1.95 0.61
C ALA A 123 -5.65 -1.38 -0.15
N ALA A 124 -5.94 -0.51 -1.12
CA ALA A 124 -4.98 0.53 -1.46
C ALA A 124 -4.81 1.38 -0.19
N THR A 125 -3.59 1.35 0.33
CA THR A 125 -3.07 2.20 1.40
C THR A 125 -3.60 1.95 2.81
N VAL A 126 -2.97 1.00 3.51
CA VAL A 126 -2.51 1.16 4.90
C VAL A 126 -1.46 0.10 5.30
N THR A 127 -1.15 -0.87 4.43
CA THR A 127 -0.15 -1.92 4.73
C THR A 127 0.94 -2.05 3.67
N TRP A 128 1.29 -0.96 2.98
CA TRP A 128 2.22 -1.00 1.83
C TRP A 128 3.36 0.02 1.87
N LEU A 129 3.71 0.51 3.06
CA LEU A 129 4.94 1.28 3.32
C LEU A 129 5.91 0.43 4.14
N TRP A 130 6.41 -0.66 3.54
CA TRP A 130 7.73 -1.25 3.78
C TRP A 130 8.14 -1.90 2.46
#